data_AF-A0A9W4ZGM7-F1
#
_entry.id   AF-A0A9W4ZGM7-F1
#
_cell.length_a   1.000
_cell.length_b   1.000
_cell.length_c   1.000
_cell.angle_alpha   90.00
_cell.angle_beta   90.00
_cell.angle_gamma   90.00
#
_symmetry.space_group_name_H-M   'P 1'
#
loop_
_entity.id
_entity.type
_entity.pdbx_description
1 polymer ?
#
loop_
_entity_poly.entity_id
_entity_poly.type
_entity_poly.pdbx_seq_one_letter_code
_entity_poly.pdbx_strand_id
1 'polypeptide(L)' 'MAKTRVLTVEVLHEILKKNNKELYEAVVKREEAIKSGCDDKIKEVEYKLGVESGEALLLLNLIYYLEGKVDVEEIV' A
#
# COMPACT_ATOMS: atom_id res chain seq x y z
N MET A 1 1.74 -30.75 -12.44
CA MET A 1 0.94 -29.60 -12.90
C MET A 1 1.22 -28.42 -11.99
N ALA A 2 1.68 -27.29 -12.53
CA ALA A 2 1.83 -26.07 -11.73
C ALA A 2 0.43 -25.57 -11.34
N LYS A 3 0.24 -25.18 -10.08
CA LYS A 3 -1.00 -24.51 -9.66
C LYS A 3 -1.06 -23.15 -10.35
N THR A 4 -2.00 -22.96 -11.27
CA THR A 4 -2.32 -21.63 -11.81
C THR A 4 -2.79 -20.75 -10.66
N ARG A 5 -2.02 -19.71 -10.34
CA ARG A 5 -2.45 -18.69 -9.38
C ARG A 5 -3.16 -17.60 -10.17
N VAL A 6 -4.43 -17.38 -9.86
CA VAL A 6 -5.22 -16.30 -10.46
C VAL A 6 -5.31 -15.17 -9.45
N LEU A 7 -4.93 -13.98 -9.86
CA LEU A 7 -5.12 -12.77 -9.07
C LEU A 7 -6.54 -12.25 -9.36
N THR A 8 -7.39 -12.21 -8.35
CA THR A 8 -8.77 -11.70 -8.47
C THR A 8 -8.91 -10.38 -7.75
N VAL A 9 -9.95 -9.62 -8.10
CA VAL A 9 -10.30 -8.35 -7.44
C VAL A 9 -10.54 -8.57 -5.94
N GLU A 10 -11.18 -9.67 -5.55
CA GLU A 10 -11.41 -9.99 -4.14
C GLU A 10 -10.09 -10.21 -3.38
N VAL A 11 -9.14 -10.93 -3.98
CA VAL A 11 -7.81 -11.14 -3.38
C VAL A 11 -7.09 -9.80 -3.21
N LEU A 12 -7.13 -8.93 -4.23
CA LEU A 12 -6.52 -7.61 -4.15
C LEU A 12 -7.17 -6.72 -3.10
N HIS A 13 -8.51 -6.77 -2.95
CA HIS A 13 -9.21 -6.04 -1.89
C HIS A 13 -8.79 -6.49 -0.48
N GLU A 14 -8.60 -7.79 -0.25
CA GLU A 14 -8.11 -8.28 1.05
C GLU A 14 -6.67 -7.83 1.34
N ILE A 15 -5.81 -7.81 0.31
CA ILE A 15 -4.45 -7.27 0.44
C ILE A 15 -4.50 -5.76 0.73
N LEU A 16 -5.32 -5.01 -0.01
CA LEU A 16 -5.49 -3.56 0.16
C LEU A 16 -6.02 -3.22 1.56
N LYS A 17 -6.97 -3.98 2.11
CA LYS A 17 -7.45 -3.80 3.49
C LYS A 17 -6.32 -3.95 4.50
N LYS A 18 -5.44 -4.94 4.31
CA LYS A 18 -4.29 -5.17 5.19
C LYS A 18 -3.28 -4.03 5.07
N ASN A 19 -2.89 -3.66 3.86
CA ASN A 19 -1.96 -2.56 3.61
C ASN A 19 -2.50 -1.22 4.16
N ASN A 20 -3.80 -0.93 4.01
CA ASN A 20 -4.41 0.27 4.58
C ASN A 20 -4.32 0.31 6.13
N LYS A 21 -4.40 -0.85 6.79
CA LYS A 21 -4.16 -0.94 8.23
C LYS A 21 -2.71 -0.62 8.59
N GLU A 22 -1.76 -1.18 7.86
CA GLU A 22 -0.32 -0.93 8.06
C GLU A 22 0.04 0.55 7.80
N LEU A 23 -0.58 1.16 6.79
CA LEU A 23 -0.47 2.58 6.48
C LEU A 23 -1.01 3.43 7.64
N TYR A 24 -2.19 3.12 8.18
CA TYR A 24 -2.75 3.82 9.34
C TYR A 24 -1.80 3.76 10.55
N GLU A 25 -1.26 2.58 10.86
CA GLU A 25 -0.30 2.41 11.95
C GLU A 25 0.98 3.23 11.73
N ALA A 26 1.45 3.32 10.48
CA ALA A 26 2.61 4.15 10.14
C ALA A 26 2.32 5.65 10.30
N VAL A 27 1.09 6.11 9.99
CA VAL A 27 0.67 7.51 10.21
C VAL A 27 0.71 7.84 11.70
N VAL A 28 0.12 6.98 12.54
CA VAL A 28 0.12 7.16 14.00
C VAL A 28 1.55 7.25 14.54
N LYS A 29 2.44 6.34 14.12
CA LYS A 29 3.85 6.36 14.54
C LYS A 29 4.59 7.61 14.09
N ARG A 30 4.21 8.20 12.94
CA ARG A 30 4.83 9.44 12.47
C ARG A 30 4.47 10.58 13.39
N GLU A 31 3.20 10.69 13.78
CA GLU A 31 2.76 11.71 14.74
C GLU A 31 3.48 11.58 16.09
N GLU A 32 3.68 10.35 16.57
CA GLU A 32 4.46 10.07 17.78
C GLU A 32 5.94 10.44 17.62
N ALA A 33 6.56 10.08 16.48
CA ALA A 33 7.96 10.40 16.19
C ALA A 33 8.18 11.92 16.12
N ILE A 34 7.29 12.65 15.46
CA ILE A 34 7.31 14.13 15.39
C ILE A 34 7.24 14.73 16.79
N LYS A 35 6.32 14.25 17.64
CA LYS A 35 6.21 14.70 19.04
C LYS A 35 7.47 14.41 19.86
N SER A 36 8.19 13.34 19.52
CA SER A 36 9.42 12.96 20.22
C SER A 36 10.67 13.77 19.81
N GLY A 37 10.63 14.49 18.68
CA GLY A 37 11.75 15.29 18.17
C GLY A 37 12.98 14.48 17.73
N CYS A 38 12.83 13.17 17.49
CA CYS A 38 13.93 12.30 17.07
C CYS A 38 13.94 12.15 15.53
N ASP A 39 14.81 12.90 14.87
CA ASP A 39 14.90 12.97 13.40
C ASP A 39 15.11 11.61 12.72
N ASP A 40 15.91 10.72 13.33
CA ASP A 40 16.15 9.38 12.77
C ASP A 40 14.88 8.52 12.76
N LYS A 41 14.09 8.59 13.85
CA LYS A 41 12.78 7.91 13.92
C LYS A 41 11.77 8.51 12.96
N ILE A 42 11.82 9.83 12.75
CA ILE A 42 10.95 10.51 11.78
C ILE A 42 11.26 10.00 10.37
N LYS A 43 12.53 9.95 9.97
CA LYS A 43 12.93 9.43 8.65
C LYS A 43 12.54 7.97 8.44
N GLU A 44 12.74 7.12 9.44
CA GLU A 44 12.36 5.70 9.36
C GLU A 44 10.85 5.54 9.12
N VAL A 45 10.02 6.28 9.87
CA VAL A 45 8.57 6.19 9.74
C VAL A 45 8.09 6.82 8.43
N GLU A 46 8.71 7.91 7.97
CA GLU A 46 8.39 8.52 6.67
C GLU A 46 8.72 7.59 5.50
N TYR A 47 9.84 6.87 5.56
CA TYR A 47 10.16 5.84 4.59
C TYR A 47 9.08 4.76 4.55
N LYS A 48 8.69 4.24 5.73
CA LYS A 48 7.64 3.22 5.80
C LYS A 48 6.32 3.73 5.22
N LEU A 49 5.90 4.94 5.57
CA LEU A 49 4.71 5.57 5.01
C LEU A 49 4.76 5.65 3.48
N GLY A 50 5.91 6.04 2.92
CA GLY A 50 6.10 6.08 1.47
C GLY A 50 5.93 4.72 0.81
N VAL A 51 6.52 3.67 1.39
CA VAL A 51 6.39 2.29 0.90
C VAL A 51 4.93 1.82 0.94
N GLU A 52 4.27 1.92 2.10
CA GLU A 52 2.88 1.45 2.25
C GLU A 52 1.93 2.21 1.32
N SER A 53 2.15 3.53 1.12
CA SER A 53 1.34 4.35 0.21
C SER A 53 1.53 3.95 -1.25
N GLY A 54 2.76 3.66 -1.67
CA GLY A 54 3.05 3.19 -3.02
C GLY A 54 2.43 1.82 -3.31
N GLU A 55 2.50 0.91 -2.34
CA GLU A 55 1.83 -0.40 -2.43
C GLU A 55 0.31 -0.25 -2.54
N ALA A 56 -0.30 0.63 -1.73
CA ALA A 56 -1.73 0.92 -1.80
C ALA A 56 -2.16 1.39 -3.19
N LEU A 57 -1.40 2.32 -3.78
CA LEU A 57 -1.67 2.89 -5.09
C LEU A 57 -1.58 1.83 -6.19
N LEU A 58 -0.53 1.00 -6.16
CA LEU A 58 -0.37 -0.10 -7.11
C LEU A 58 -1.53 -1.10 -7.03
N LEU A 59 -1.96 -1.47 -5.81
CA LEU A 59 -3.09 -2.37 -5.61
C LEU A 59 -4.38 -1.79 -6.17
N LEU A 60 -4.61 -0.49 -6.01
CA LEU A 60 -5.77 0.20 -6.56
C LEU A 60 -5.74 0.21 -8.10
N ASN A 61 -4.60 0.52 -8.69
CA ASN A 61 -4.42 0.51 -10.15
C ASN A 61 -4.64 -0.90 -10.74
N LEU A 62 -4.17 -1.95 -10.05
CA LEU A 62 -4.43 -3.34 -10.44
C LEU A 62 -5.92 -3.69 -10.35
N ILE A 63 -6.62 -3.22 -9.32
CA ILE A 63 -8.08 -3.41 -9.21
C ILE A 63 -8.78 -2.73 -10.39
N TYR A 64 -8.44 -1.47 -10.67
CA TYR A 64 -9.05 -0.73 -11.78
C TYR A 64 -8.77 -1.39 -13.14
N TYR A 65 -7.56 -1.92 -13.34
CA TYR A 65 -7.23 -2.66 -14.55
C TYR A 65 -8.09 -3.92 -14.68
N LEU A 66 -8.21 -4.73 -13.62
CA LEU A 66 -9.04 -5.94 -13.63
C LEU A 66 -10.54 -5.64 -13.80
N GLU A 67 -10.98 -4.47 -13.36
CA GLU A 67 -12.35 -3.97 -13.58
C GLU A 67 -12.56 -3.35 -14.97
N GLY A 68 -11.51 -3.24 -15.80
CA GLY A 68 -11.57 -2.64 -17.13
C GLY A 68 -11.75 -1.12 -17.12
N LYS A 69 -11.34 -0.45 -16.04
CA LYS A 69 -11.46 1.02 -15.87
C LYS A 69 -10.24 1.78 -16.38
N VAL A 70 -9.07 1.12 -16.43
CA VAL A 70 -7.79 1.68 -16.88
C VAL A 70 -7.06 0.65 -17.73
N ASP A 71 -6.16 1.13 -18.59
CA ASP A 71 -5.27 0.29 -19.38
C ASP A 71 -4.02 -0.13 -18.58
N VAL A 72 -3.28 -1.11 -19.09
CA VAL A 72 -2.09 -1.65 -18.40
C VAL A 72 -1.00 -0.60 -18.25
N GLU A 73 -0.91 0.33 -19.19
CA GLU A 73 0.04 1.45 -19.20
C GLU A 73 -0.24 2.47 -18.08
N GLU A 74 -1.43 2.46 -17.50
CA GLU A 74 -1.84 3.34 -16.40
C GLU A 74 -1.55 2.70 -15.02
N ILE A 75 -1.05 1.46 -14.98
CA ILE A 75 -0.55 0.80 -13.76
C ILE A 75 0.88 1.30 -13.51
N VAL A 76 1.00 2.52 -12.95
CA VAL A 76 2.26 3.15 -12.57
C VAL A 76 2.41 3.26 -11.06
#